data_AF-A0A2A3LXJ8-F1
#
_entry.id   AF-A0A2A3LXJ8-F1
#
_cell.length_a   1.000
_cell.length_b   1.000
_cell.length_c   1.000
_cell.angle_alpha   90.00
_cell.angle_beta   90.00
_cell.angle_gamma   90.00
#
_symmetry.space_group_name_H-M   'P 1'
#
loop_
_entity.id
_entity.type
_entity.pdbx_description
1 polymer ?
#
loop_
_entity_poly.entity_id
_entity_poly.type
_entity_poly.pdbx_seq_one_letter_code
_entity_poly.pdbx_strand_id
1 'polypeptide(L)'
;MFDAAHYHVKATELLTAFGVHQGALSTWSLSDVGTASHGYIHHSQKPAALAAYAAVNPTFAAGRFPGYTLVDLVDKIPSLDYAEYAALAIVCGAELPSFKGSDERARIFGEAAWAIVEKYQLHGCFERHNKPFQAIGDHYSLRPKGCDWARDYAEIPEKLTAMRKAYRAMTPLQRVMTLSLMHLYNQGKDNVFLTGGCPTKILAAEALTILRDNSALADWGHLVSHYAGW
;
A
#
# COMPACT_ATOMS: atom_id res chain seq x y z
N MET A 1 -2.05 21.38 8.80
CA MET A 1 -0.60 21.17 8.63
C MET A 1 -0.23 19.87 9.32
N PHE A 2 0.31 18.90 8.59
CA PHE A 2 0.88 17.69 9.16
C PHE A 2 2.35 17.96 9.48
N ASP A 3 2.73 17.93 10.76
CA ASP A 3 4.11 18.06 11.21
C ASP A 3 4.72 16.68 11.46
N ALA A 4 5.76 16.34 10.69
CA ALA A 4 6.46 15.06 10.78
C ALA A 4 7.02 14.80 12.19
N ALA A 5 7.48 15.85 12.90
CA ALA A 5 8.06 15.70 14.23
C ALA A 5 7.02 15.25 15.28
N HIS A 6 5.82 15.83 15.25
CA HIS A 6 4.73 15.47 16.16
C HIS A 6 4.25 14.03 15.97
N TYR A 7 4.09 13.60 14.73
CA TYR A 7 3.59 12.26 14.43
C TYR A 7 4.67 11.18 14.55
N HIS A 8 5.96 11.53 14.46
CA HIS A 8 7.05 10.61 14.74
C HIS A 8 6.97 10.06 16.18
N VAL A 9 6.78 10.93 17.18
CA VAL A 9 6.67 10.51 18.59
C VAL A 9 5.50 9.54 18.80
N LYS A 10 4.31 9.91 18.31
CA LYS A 10 3.12 9.06 18.42
C LYS A 10 3.26 7.73 17.67
N ALA A 11 3.95 7.75 16.52
CA ALA A 11 4.24 6.54 15.78
C ALA A 11 5.20 5.61 16.56
N THR A 12 6.24 6.16 17.20
CA THR A 12 7.14 5.38 18.06
C THR A 12 6.42 4.79 19.27
N GLU A 13 5.54 5.57 19.92
CA GLU A 13 4.69 5.08 21.02
C GLU A 13 3.78 3.93 20.56
N LEU A 14 3.15 4.08 19.39
CA LEU A 14 2.29 3.07 18.80
C LEU A 14 3.07 1.77 18.48
N LEU A 15 4.25 1.88 17.90
CA LEU A 15 5.12 0.73 17.61
C LEU A 15 5.56 0.03 18.91
N THR A 16 5.89 0.81 19.94
CA THR A 16 6.20 0.28 21.27
C THR A 16 5.00 -0.47 21.87
N ALA A 17 3.78 0.04 21.69
CA ALA A 17 2.55 -0.61 22.13
C ALA A 17 2.25 -1.93 21.38
N PHE A 18 2.79 -2.11 20.18
CA PHE A 18 2.79 -3.42 19.50
C PHE A 18 3.84 -4.39 20.06
N GLY A 19 4.67 -3.98 21.02
CA GLY A 19 5.77 -4.81 21.53
C GLY A 19 6.92 -4.92 20.53
N VAL A 20 7.09 -3.94 19.63
CA VAL A 20 8.25 -3.83 18.75
C VAL A 20 9.09 -2.60 19.09
N HIS A 21 10.36 -2.63 18.72
CA HIS A 21 11.21 -1.45 18.73
C HIS A 21 12.19 -1.50 17.57
N GLN A 22 12.67 -0.33 17.17
CA GLN A 22 13.77 -0.21 16.23
C GLN A 22 15.09 -0.20 17.00
N GLY A 23 15.94 -1.18 16.72
CA GLY A 23 17.31 -1.26 17.23
C GLY A 23 18.29 -0.44 16.40
N ALA A 24 19.59 -0.63 16.69
CA ALA A 24 20.66 -0.02 15.91
C ALA A 24 20.59 -0.44 14.43
N LEU A 25 21.05 0.44 13.53
CA LEU A 25 21.08 0.20 12.08
C LEU A 25 19.71 -0.11 11.46
N SER A 26 18.63 0.45 12.02
CA SER A 26 17.25 0.29 11.51
C SER A 26 16.74 -1.16 11.50
N THR A 27 17.33 -2.02 12.33
CA THR A 27 16.83 -3.38 12.57
C THR A 27 15.60 -3.36 13.47
N TRP A 28 14.66 -4.28 13.28
CA TRP A 28 13.44 -4.38 14.08
C TRP A 28 13.48 -5.62 14.97
N SER A 29 13.10 -5.46 16.24
CA SER A 29 13.03 -6.55 17.21
C SER A 29 11.79 -6.46 18.09
N LEU A 30 11.38 -7.61 18.64
CA LEU A 30 10.34 -7.64 19.69
C LEU A 30 10.94 -7.06 20.98
N SER A 31 10.30 -6.04 21.54
CA SER A 31 10.57 -5.55 22.90
C SER A 31 9.78 -6.34 23.95
N ASP A 32 8.58 -6.81 23.60
CA ASP A 32 7.72 -7.61 24.45
C ASP A 32 6.97 -8.66 23.61
N VAL A 33 7.41 -9.92 23.72
CA VAL A 33 6.83 -11.05 22.99
C VAL A 33 5.40 -11.34 23.44
N GLY A 34 5.06 -11.14 24.71
CA GLY A 34 3.72 -11.39 25.24
C GLY A 34 2.72 -10.42 24.63
N THR A 35 3.06 -9.13 24.64
CA THR A 35 2.29 -8.06 24.00
C THR A 35 2.19 -8.27 22.49
N ALA A 36 3.29 -8.54 21.79
CA ALA A 36 3.26 -8.76 20.34
C ALA A 36 2.38 -9.96 19.95
N SER A 37 2.42 -11.04 20.75
CA SER A 37 1.70 -12.28 20.46
C SER A 37 0.20 -12.20 20.77
N HIS A 38 -0.19 -11.52 21.86
CA HIS A 38 -1.57 -11.60 22.40
C HIS A 38 -2.26 -10.24 22.58
N GLY A 39 -1.51 -9.14 22.49
CA GLY A 39 -2.05 -7.79 22.67
C GLY A 39 -3.15 -7.49 21.65
N TYR A 40 -4.16 -6.72 22.09
CA TYR A 40 -5.21 -6.24 21.22
C TYR A 40 -4.63 -5.29 20.17
N ILE A 41 -5.04 -5.45 18.91
CA ILE A 41 -4.66 -4.57 17.81
C ILE A 41 -5.94 -4.01 17.21
N HIS A 42 -6.11 -2.69 17.29
CA HIS A 42 -7.28 -2.02 16.72
C HIS A 42 -7.33 -2.24 15.19
N HIS A 43 -8.52 -2.27 14.60
CA HIS A 43 -8.64 -2.67 13.20
C HIS A 43 -7.95 -1.70 12.22
N SER A 44 -7.86 -0.40 12.54
CA SER A 44 -7.12 0.60 11.76
C SER A 44 -5.61 0.43 11.89
N GLN A 45 -5.13 -0.09 13.02
CA GLN A 45 -3.72 -0.29 13.33
C GLN A 45 -3.13 -1.52 12.64
N LYS A 46 -3.96 -2.41 12.10
CA LYS A 46 -3.52 -3.68 11.50
C LYS A 46 -2.44 -3.52 10.43
N PRO A 47 -2.50 -2.55 9.49
CA PRO A 47 -1.44 -2.37 8.50
C PRO A 47 -0.09 -2.04 9.15
N ALA A 48 -0.04 -1.11 10.10
CA ALA A 48 1.18 -0.73 10.80
C ALA A 48 1.72 -1.88 11.67
N ALA A 49 0.87 -2.55 12.43
CA ALA A 49 1.27 -3.68 13.28
C ALA A 49 1.76 -4.88 12.46
N LEU A 50 1.06 -5.23 11.38
CA LEU A 50 1.48 -6.31 10.49
C LEU A 50 2.82 -5.99 9.84
N ALA A 51 3.01 -4.75 9.36
CA ALA A 51 4.30 -4.33 8.81
C ALA A 51 5.41 -4.43 9.86
N ALA A 52 5.16 -3.97 11.08
CA ALA A 52 6.13 -4.01 12.18
C ALA A 52 6.55 -5.45 12.49
N TYR A 53 5.59 -6.35 12.64
CA TYR A 53 5.87 -7.76 12.88
C TYR A 53 6.57 -8.43 11.69
N ALA A 54 6.20 -8.08 10.45
CA ALA A 54 6.85 -8.65 9.27
C ALA A 54 8.30 -8.16 9.16
N ALA A 55 8.59 -6.93 9.55
CA ALA A 55 9.93 -6.37 9.61
C ALA A 55 10.82 -7.13 10.61
N VAL A 56 10.25 -7.55 11.74
CA VAL A 56 10.95 -8.43 12.71
C VAL A 56 11.10 -9.85 12.18
N ASN A 57 9.98 -10.50 11.84
CA ASN A 57 9.93 -11.88 11.39
C ASN A 57 8.64 -12.16 10.59
N PRO A 58 8.72 -12.43 9.27
CA PRO A 58 7.54 -12.70 8.44
C PRO A 58 6.69 -13.90 8.90
N THR A 59 7.31 -14.96 9.44
CA THR A 59 6.59 -16.13 9.96
C THR A 59 5.77 -15.76 11.20
N PHE A 60 6.33 -14.95 12.09
CA PHE A 60 5.60 -14.42 13.25
C PHE A 60 4.41 -13.57 12.80
N ALA A 61 4.61 -12.66 11.85
CA ALA A 61 3.54 -11.82 11.31
C ALA A 61 2.41 -12.66 10.69
N ALA A 62 2.76 -13.69 9.91
CA ALA A 62 1.79 -14.60 9.31
C ALA A 62 1.02 -15.42 10.37
N GLY A 63 1.69 -15.83 11.46
CA GLY A 63 1.04 -16.48 12.59
C GLY A 63 0.11 -15.55 13.38
N ARG A 64 0.48 -14.27 13.53
CA ARG A 64 -0.30 -13.26 14.25
C ARG A 64 -1.51 -12.74 13.46
N PHE A 65 -1.42 -12.78 12.12
CA PHE A 65 -2.46 -12.37 11.18
C PHE A 65 -2.76 -13.48 10.16
N PRO A 66 -3.28 -14.63 10.62
CA PRO A 66 -3.49 -15.79 9.75
C PRO A 66 -4.49 -15.48 8.64
N GLY A 67 -4.11 -15.77 7.40
CA GLY A 67 -4.95 -15.55 6.22
C GLY A 67 -5.16 -14.09 5.82
N TYR A 68 -4.55 -13.13 6.52
CA TYR A 68 -4.67 -11.71 6.19
C TYR A 68 -3.93 -11.39 4.88
N THR A 69 -4.66 -10.94 3.88
CA THR A 69 -4.13 -10.74 2.52
C THR A 69 -3.59 -9.32 2.32
N LEU A 70 -2.81 -9.12 1.27
CA LEU A 70 -2.37 -7.79 0.83
C LEU A 70 -3.58 -6.88 0.55
N VAL A 71 -4.65 -7.43 -0.02
CA VAL A 71 -5.90 -6.69 -0.25
C VAL A 71 -6.50 -6.21 1.07
N ASP A 72 -6.62 -7.09 2.06
CA ASP A 72 -7.14 -6.72 3.40
C ASP A 72 -6.28 -5.62 4.05
N LEU A 73 -4.97 -5.61 3.79
CA LEU A 73 -4.07 -4.57 4.26
C LEU A 73 -4.31 -3.25 3.53
N VAL A 74 -4.32 -3.28 2.20
CA VAL A 74 -4.40 -2.07 1.36
C VAL A 74 -5.78 -1.41 1.50
N ASP A 75 -6.86 -2.18 1.56
CA ASP A 75 -8.22 -1.67 1.77
C ASP A 75 -8.38 -0.98 3.15
N LYS A 76 -7.45 -1.20 4.10
CA LYS A 76 -7.44 -0.51 5.40
C LYS A 76 -6.67 0.80 5.40
N ILE A 77 -5.80 1.05 4.43
CA ILE A 77 -5.01 2.28 4.29
C ILE A 77 -5.84 3.57 4.42
N PRO A 78 -7.06 3.69 3.86
CA PRO A 78 -7.89 4.89 4.01
C PRO A 78 -8.42 5.13 5.43
N SER A 79 -8.44 4.10 6.28
CA SER A 79 -8.91 4.19 7.67
C SER A 79 -7.80 4.56 8.65
N LEU A 80 -6.57 4.73 8.17
CA LEU A 80 -5.44 5.06 9.03
C LEU A 80 -5.52 6.51 9.49
N ASP A 81 -5.23 6.73 10.76
CA ASP A 81 -4.89 8.03 11.26
C ASP A 81 -3.43 8.39 10.94
N TYR A 82 -3.08 9.63 11.26
CA TYR A 82 -1.77 10.18 10.96
C TYR A 82 -0.60 9.54 11.74
N ALA A 83 -0.82 9.05 12.95
CA ALA A 83 0.20 8.31 13.70
C ALA A 83 0.40 6.91 13.10
N GLU A 84 -0.68 6.27 12.64
CA GLU A 84 -0.64 4.98 11.97
C GLU A 84 0.07 5.07 10.60
N TYR A 85 -0.19 6.13 9.81
CA TYR A 85 0.57 6.40 8.58
C TYR A 85 2.06 6.61 8.84
N ALA A 86 2.41 7.39 9.87
CA ALA A 86 3.80 7.61 10.24
C ALA A 86 4.47 6.32 10.74
N ALA A 87 3.79 5.51 11.54
CA ALA A 87 4.31 4.21 11.99
C ALA A 87 4.55 3.26 10.81
N LEU A 88 3.63 3.19 9.86
CA LEU A 88 3.79 2.40 8.65
C LEU A 88 4.97 2.89 7.80
N ALA A 89 5.13 4.20 7.62
CA ALA A 89 6.26 4.78 6.90
C ALA A 89 7.61 4.44 7.56
N ILE A 90 7.72 4.63 8.88
CA ILE A 90 8.93 4.30 9.66
C ILE A 90 9.33 2.84 9.46
N VAL A 91 8.37 1.92 9.62
CA VAL A 91 8.64 0.48 9.47
C VAL A 91 9.06 0.11 8.05
N CYS A 92 8.47 0.76 7.05
CA CYS A 92 8.82 0.52 5.65
C CYS A 92 10.15 1.18 5.23
N GLY A 93 10.75 2.00 6.09
CA GLY A 93 11.92 2.82 5.75
C GLY A 93 11.61 3.94 4.74
N ALA A 94 10.36 4.38 4.69
CA ALA A 94 9.92 5.50 3.86
C ALA A 94 10.08 6.83 4.60
N GLU A 95 10.14 7.93 3.85
CA GLU A 95 10.05 9.27 4.43
C GLU A 95 8.72 9.43 5.19
N LEU A 96 8.80 10.09 6.35
CA LEU A 96 7.61 10.42 7.12
C LEU A 96 6.68 11.31 6.29
N PRO A 97 5.37 11.04 6.30
CA PRO A 97 4.44 11.93 5.62
C PRO A 97 4.57 13.36 6.13
N SER A 98 4.60 14.34 5.24
CA SER A 98 4.61 15.75 5.60
C SER A 98 3.99 16.60 4.49
N PHE A 99 2.97 17.38 4.83
CA PHE A 99 2.25 18.22 3.88
C PHE A 99 1.45 19.31 4.60
N LYS A 100 1.33 20.47 3.95
CA LYS A 100 0.64 21.66 4.48
C LYS A 100 -0.89 21.50 4.43
N GLY A 101 -1.41 20.73 3.49
CA GLY A 101 -2.84 20.48 3.28
C GLY A 101 -3.14 19.32 2.32
N SER A 102 -4.43 19.10 2.05
CA SER A 102 -4.94 18.04 1.16
C SER A 102 -4.34 18.09 -0.24
N ASP A 103 -4.19 19.29 -0.78
CA ASP A 103 -3.74 19.53 -2.16
C ASP A 103 -2.29 19.07 -2.36
N GLU A 104 -1.42 19.40 -1.40
CA GLU A 104 -0.03 18.96 -1.43
C GLU A 104 0.08 17.44 -1.24
N ARG A 105 -0.73 16.86 -0.35
CA ARG A 105 -0.82 15.41 -0.17
C ARG A 105 -1.25 14.72 -1.47
N ALA A 106 -2.28 15.24 -2.13
CA ALA A 106 -2.79 14.71 -3.40
C ALA A 106 -1.76 14.76 -4.54
N ARG A 107 -0.94 15.82 -4.57
CA ARG A 107 0.20 15.93 -5.50
C ARG A 107 1.26 14.87 -5.22
N ILE A 108 1.73 14.76 -3.97
CA ILE A 108 2.75 13.78 -3.56
C ILE A 108 2.26 12.35 -3.86
N PHE A 109 1.02 12.03 -3.48
CA PHE A 109 0.43 10.72 -3.76
C PHE A 109 0.35 10.43 -5.27
N GLY A 110 -0.06 11.41 -6.06
CA GLY A 110 -0.10 11.29 -7.53
C GLY A 110 1.28 11.02 -8.14
N GLU A 111 2.30 11.74 -7.70
CA GLU A 111 3.69 11.53 -8.11
C GLU A 111 4.19 10.13 -7.72
N ALA A 112 3.92 9.69 -6.48
CA ALA A 112 4.28 8.36 -5.99
C ALA A 112 3.60 7.22 -6.77
N ALA A 113 2.30 7.36 -7.08
CA ALA A 113 1.55 6.37 -7.84
C ALA A 113 2.11 6.19 -9.26
N TRP A 114 2.38 7.29 -9.96
CA TRP A 114 3.00 7.24 -11.28
C TRP A 114 4.45 6.73 -11.23
N ALA A 115 5.24 7.17 -10.25
CA ALA A 115 6.60 6.68 -10.07
C ALA A 115 6.64 5.15 -9.92
N ILE A 116 5.68 4.55 -9.20
CA ILE A 116 5.54 3.09 -9.10
C ILE A 116 5.18 2.46 -10.44
N VAL A 117 4.22 3.03 -11.18
CA VAL A 117 3.85 2.50 -12.51
C VAL A 117 5.06 2.48 -13.44
N GLU A 118 5.84 3.55 -13.47
CA GLU A 118 7.03 3.66 -14.33
C GLU A 118 8.16 2.75 -13.86
N LYS A 119 8.56 2.84 -12.58
CA LYS A 119 9.69 2.10 -12.01
C LYS A 119 9.49 0.59 -12.11
N TYR A 120 8.26 0.10 -11.89
CA TYR A 120 7.96 -1.32 -11.89
C TYR A 120 7.30 -1.82 -13.20
N GLN A 121 7.20 -0.95 -14.21
CA GLN A 121 6.69 -1.26 -15.55
C GLN A 121 5.25 -1.84 -15.53
N LEU A 122 4.34 -1.17 -14.83
CA LEU A 122 2.96 -1.65 -14.60
C LEU A 122 1.98 -1.25 -15.71
N HIS A 123 2.48 -0.73 -16.84
CA HIS A 123 1.71 -0.29 -18.01
C HIS A 123 0.85 -1.38 -18.64
N GLY A 124 1.10 -2.66 -18.35
CA GLY A 124 0.19 -3.74 -18.73
C GLY A 124 -1.18 -3.64 -18.05
N CYS A 125 -1.26 -2.99 -16.90
CA CYS A 125 -2.46 -2.88 -16.08
C CYS A 125 -2.99 -1.46 -15.93
N PHE A 126 -2.17 -0.43 -16.14
CA PHE A 126 -2.57 0.96 -15.99
C PHE A 126 -2.33 1.77 -17.27
N GLU A 127 -3.13 2.80 -17.46
CA GLU A 127 -2.99 3.77 -18.54
C GLU A 127 -3.23 5.20 -18.04
N ARG A 128 -2.65 6.15 -18.77
CA ARG A 128 -2.88 7.57 -18.52
C ARG A 128 -4.11 8.02 -19.28
N HIS A 129 -5.02 8.67 -18.57
CA HIS A 129 -6.20 9.30 -19.13
C HIS A 129 -6.34 10.72 -18.56
N ASN A 130 -5.82 11.70 -19.31
CA ASN A 130 -5.88 13.11 -18.92
C ASN A 130 -7.28 13.66 -19.15
N LYS A 131 -7.91 14.23 -18.12
CA LYS A 131 -9.17 14.99 -18.25
C LYS A 131 -8.86 16.46 -18.58
N PRO A 132 -9.75 17.17 -19.30
CA PRO A 132 -9.53 18.57 -19.69
C PRO A 132 -9.37 19.52 -18.50
N PHE A 133 -9.96 19.19 -17.35
CA PHE A 133 -9.73 19.85 -16.06
C PHE A 133 -9.05 18.86 -15.14
N GLN A 134 -7.76 19.07 -14.87
CA GLN A 134 -7.01 18.21 -13.97
C GLN A 134 -7.34 18.62 -12.52
N ALA A 135 -7.93 17.69 -11.77
CA ALA A 135 -8.02 17.84 -10.32
C ALA A 135 -6.60 17.89 -9.73
N ILE A 136 -6.45 18.47 -8.54
CA ILE A 136 -5.16 18.55 -7.85
C ILE A 136 -4.70 17.12 -7.51
N GLY A 137 -3.60 16.68 -8.12
CA GLY A 137 -3.03 15.34 -7.97
C GLY A 137 -3.11 14.48 -9.24
N ASP A 138 -1.96 13.99 -9.72
CA ASP A 138 -1.89 13.26 -10.99
C ASP A 138 -2.40 11.80 -10.91
N HIS A 139 -2.72 11.29 -9.72
CA HIS A 139 -3.35 9.97 -9.54
C HIS A 139 -4.72 9.90 -10.22
N TYR A 140 -5.48 11.00 -10.30
CA TYR A 140 -6.75 11.02 -11.03
C TYR A 140 -6.61 10.73 -12.54
N SER A 141 -5.42 10.91 -13.10
CA SER A 141 -5.09 10.59 -14.50
C SER A 141 -4.74 9.12 -14.69
N LEU A 142 -4.44 8.37 -13.63
CA LEU A 142 -4.04 6.97 -13.69
C LEU A 142 -5.29 6.09 -13.57
N ARG A 143 -5.52 5.26 -14.60
CA ARG A 143 -6.69 4.39 -14.68
C ARG A 143 -6.28 2.94 -14.93
N PRO A 144 -6.96 1.95 -14.31
CA PRO A 144 -6.85 0.57 -14.73
C PRO A 144 -7.25 0.41 -16.20
N LYS A 145 -6.55 -0.43 -16.95
CA LYS A 145 -6.94 -0.78 -18.31
C LYS A 145 -8.21 -1.64 -18.30
N GLY A 146 -9.04 -1.47 -19.32
CA GLY A 146 -10.21 -2.35 -19.49
C GLY A 146 -11.55 -1.64 -19.59
N CYS A 147 -11.61 -0.32 -19.43
CA CYS A 147 -12.85 0.44 -19.58
C CYS A 147 -12.71 1.56 -20.62
N ASP A 148 -13.83 2.04 -21.16
CA ASP A 148 -13.88 3.26 -21.96
C ASP A 148 -13.93 4.50 -21.06
N TRP A 149 -12.75 4.92 -20.58
CA TRP A 149 -12.64 6.10 -19.70
C TRP A 149 -13.05 7.42 -20.37
N ALA A 150 -13.16 7.46 -21.70
CA ALA A 150 -13.49 8.66 -22.45
C ALA A 150 -15.01 8.85 -22.66
N ARG A 151 -15.82 7.80 -22.51
CA ARG A 151 -17.26 7.83 -22.79
C ARG A 151 -18.09 7.57 -21.55
N ASP A 152 -18.41 6.30 -21.32
CA ASP A 152 -19.39 5.83 -20.33
C ASP A 152 -18.77 4.93 -19.27
N TYR A 153 -17.43 4.79 -19.28
CA TYR A 153 -16.69 3.90 -18.39
C TYR A 153 -17.07 2.42 -18.55
N ALA A 154 -17.72 2.05 -19.66
CA ALA A 154 -18.12 0.68 -19.92
C ALA A 154 -16.90 -0.24 -20.05
N GLU A 155 -17.07 -1.47 -19.56
CA GLU A 155 -16.07 -2.51 -19.70
C GLU A 155 -15.84 -2.85 -21.17
N ILE A 156 -14.57 -2.98 -21.56
CA ILE A 156 -14.12 -3.41 -22.88
C ILE A 156 -13.50 -4.81 -22.70
N PRO A 157 -14.25 -5.91 -23.00
CA PRO A 157 -13.83 -7.27 -22.66
C PRO A 157 -12.45 -7.67 -23.19
N GLU A 158 -12.10 -7.23 -24.39
CA GLU A 158 -10.80 -7.49 -25.03
C GLU A 158 -9.66 -6.84 -24.25
N LYS A 159 -9.83 -5.58 -23.81
CA LYS A 159 -8.84 -4.87 -22.99
C LYS A 159 -8.72 -5.47 -21.60
N LEU A 160 -9.83 -5.87 -20.96
CA LEU A 160 -9.80 -6.59 -19.69
C LEU A 160 -9.06 -7.93 -19.81
N THR A 161 -9.30 -8.67 -20.90
CA THR A 161 -8.60 -9.93 -21.18
C THR A 161 -7.09 -9.70 -21.34
N ALA A 162 -6.70 -8.67 -22.09
CA ALA A 162 -5.30 -8.30 -22.27
C ALA A 162 -4.64 -7.86 -20.96
N MET A 163 -5.29 -7.03 -20.15
CA MET A 163 -4.80 -6.62 -18.84
C MET A 163 -4.62 -7.83 -17.91
N ARG A 164 -5.62 -8.71 -17.79
CA ARG A 164 -5.55 -9.90 -16.93
C ARG A 164 -4.44 -10.84 -17.38
N LYS A 165 -4.21 -10.97 -18.69
CA LYS A 165 -3.07 -11.71 -19.25
C LYS A 165 -1.75 -11.07 -18.83
N ALA A 166 -1.62 -9.74 -18.91
CA ALA A 166 -0.43 -9.02 -18.47
C ALA A 166 -0.19 -9.22 -16.96
N TYR A 167 -1.20 -9.06 -16.11
CA TYR A 167 -1.10 -9.29 -14.67
C TYR A 167 -0.66 -10.72 -14.32
N ARG A 168 -1.22 -11.73 -14.99
CA ARG A 168 -0.80 -13.12 -14.78
C ARG A 168 0.66 -13.37 -15.17
N ALA A 169 1.21 -12.62 -16.13
CA ALA A 169 2.60 -12.73 -16.55
C ALA A 169 3.59 -11.95 -15.65
N MET A 170 3.09 -11.08 -14.76
CA MET A 170 3.93 -10.26 -13.88
C MET A 170 4.73 -11.10 -12.88
N THR A 171 5.90 -10.58 -12.51
CA THR A 171 6.70 -11.08 -11.38
C THR A 171 5.94 -10.91 -10.04
N PRO A 172 6.33 -11.63 -8.97
CA PRO A 172 5.72 -11.44 -7.65
C PRO A 172 5.71 -9.98 -7.18
N LEU A 173 6.82 -9.26 -7.36
CA LEU A 173 6.93 -7.84 -6.99
C LEU A 173 5.92 -6.96 -7.77
N GLN A 174 5.86 -7.14 -9.09
CA GLN A 174 4.93 -6.39 -9.94
C GLN A 174 3.47 -6.67 -9.58
N ARG A 175 3.13 -7.91 -9.20
CA ARG A 175 1.79 -8.25 -8.72
C ARG A 175 1.47 -7.55 -7.40
N VAL A 176 2.41 -7.51 -6.45
CA VAL A 176 2.23 -6.78 -5.18
C VAL A 176 1.99 -5.29 -5.43
N MET A 177 2.80 -4.65 -6.27
CA MET A 177 2.61 -3.23 -6.61
C MET A 177 1.31 -2.96 -7.36
N THR A 178 0.98 -3.79 -8.35
CA THR A 178 -0.25 -3.66 -9.14
C THR A 178 -1.48 -3.85 -8.27
N LEU A 179 -1.50 -4.88 -7.42
CA LEU A 179 -2.63 -5.15 -6.53
C LEU A 179 -2.79 -4.02 -5.51
N SER A 180 -1.68 -3.47 -5.00
CA SER A 180 -1.73 -2.30 -4.12
C SER A 180 -2.36 -1.09 -4.80
N LEU A 181 -1.88 -0.70 -5.99
CA LEU A 181 -2.46 0.43 -6.73
C LEU A 181 -3.92 0.18 -7.13
N MET A 182 -4.27 -1.03 -7.56
CA MET A 182 -5.63 -1.39 -7.94
C MET A 182 -6.60 -1.25 -6.77
N HIS A 183 -6.21 -1.67 -5.57
CA HIS A 183 -7.07 -1.59 -4.38
C HIS A 183 -7.10 -0.20 -3.75
N LEU A 184 -6.04 0.61 -3.90
CA LEU A 184 -6.13 2.04 -3.58
C LEU A 184 -7.09 2.77 -4.53
N TYR A 185 -7.13 2.37 -5.81
CA TYR A 185 -8.04 2.92 -6.83
C TYR A 185 -9.49 2.49 -6.62
N ASN A 186 -9.74 1.19 -6.40
CA ASN A 186 -11.06 0.60 -6.28
C ASN A 186 -11.10 -0.36 -5.09
N GLN A 187 -11.31 0.22 -3.91
CA GLN A 187 -11.29 -0.50 -2.64
C GLN A 187 -12.42 -1.53 -2.54
N GLY A 188 -12.16 -2.58 -1.76
CA GLY A 188 -13.13 -3.63 -1.50
C GLY A 188 -13.15 -4.69 -2.60
N LYS A 189 -14.33 -5.26 -2.83
CA LYS A 189 -14.45 -6.41 -3.73
C LYS A 189 -14.26 -5.99 -5.19
N ASP A 190 -13.14 -6.41 -5.77
CA ASP A 190 -12.92 -6.29 -7.21
C ASP A 190 -13.81 -7.28 -7.99
N ASN A 191 -14.76 -6.73 -8.75
CA ASN A 191 -15.63 -7.50 -9.64
C ASN A 191 -15.32 -7.26 -11.12
N VAL A 192 -14.34 -6.40 -11.44
CA VAL A 192 -14.11 -5.89 -12.79
C VAL A 192 -12.71 -6.23 -13.28
N PHE A 193 -11.66 -5.84 -12.56
CA PHE A 193 -10.31 -5.76 -13.14
C PHE A 193 -9.58 -7.10 -13.04
N LEU A 194 -9.23 -7.52 -11.83
CA LEU A 194 -8.41 -8.70 -11.52
C LEU A 194 -9.28 -9.92 -11.17
N THR A 195 -10.31 -10.16 -11.97
CA THR A 195 -11.17 -11.36 -11.90
C THR A 195 -10.65 -12.48 -12.81
N GLY A 196 -11.37 -13.62 -12.88
CA GLY A 196 -11.10 -14.68 -13.84
C GLY A 196 -9.77 -15.40 -13.61
N GLY A 197 -9.48 -15.76 -12.36
CA GLY A 197 -8.29 -16.55 -11.99
C GLY A 197 -6.98 -15.74 -11.90
N CYS A 198 -7.04 -14.41 -11.84
CA CYS A 198 -5.87 -13.61 -11.48
C CYS A 198 -5.44 -13.94 -10.04
N PRO A 199 -4.13 -14.16 -9.78
CA PRO A 199 -3.64 -14.45 -8.43
C PRO A 199 -3.67 -13.19 -7.57
N THR A 200 -4.72 -13.03 -6.76
CA THR A 200 -4.92 -11.89 -5.85
C THR A 200 -4.79 -12.26 -4.37
N LYS A 201 -4.80 -13.56 -4.04
CA LYS A 201 -4.68 -14.08 -2.66
C LYS A 201 -3.21 -14.14 -2.21
N ILE A 202 -2.53 -12.99 -2.19
CA ILE A 202 -1.17 -12.85 -1.66
C ILE A 202 -1.28 -12.53 -0.17
N LEU A 203 -0.61 -13.29 0.69
CA LEU A 203 -0.61 -12.99 2.13
C LEU A 203 0.14 -11.67 2.38
N ALA A 204 -0.35 -10.83 3.29
CA ALA A 204 0.27 -9.53 3.54
C ALA A 204 1.72 -9.65 4.04
N ALA A 205 2.01 -10.61 4.94
CA ALA A 205 3.37 -10.85 5.41
C ALA A 205 4.32 -11.30 4.28
N GLU A 206 3.83 -12.11 3.34
CA GLU A 206 4.55 -12.51 2.15
C GLU A 206 4.81 -11.31 1.22
N ALA A 207 3.78 -10.49 0.97
CA ALA A 207 3.90 -9.29 0.14
C ALA A 207 4.96 -8.31 0.67
N LEU A 208 4.99 -8.07 2.00
CA LEU A 208 6.00 -7.21 2.62
C LEU A 208 7.41 -7.82 2.59
N THR A 209 7.52 -9.15 2.56
CA THR A 209 8.80 -9.85 2.36
C THR A 209 9.28 -9.67 0.93
N ILE A 210 8.40 -9.90 -0.06
CA ILE A 210 8.68 -9.66 -1.49
C ILE A 210 9.15 -8.22 -1.71
N LEU A 211 8.47 -7.24 -1.12
CA LEU A 211 8.86 -5.82 -1.22
C LEU A 211 10.26 -5.57 -0.66
N ARG A 212 10.58 -6.14 0.50
CA ARG A 212 11.89 -5.97 1.16
C ARG A 212 13.02 -6.62 0.36
N ASP A 213 12.83 -7.86 -0.06
CA ASP A 213 13.83 -8.64 -0.81
C ASP A 213 14.16 -7.99 -2.17
N ASN A 214 13.24 -7.18 -2.69
CA ASN A 214 13.41 -6.43 -3.93
C ASN A 214 13.73 -4.93 -3.71
N SER A 215 14.07 -4.51 -2.48
CA SER A 215 14.37 -3.10 -2.16
C SER A 215 13.28 -2.10 -2.58
N ALA A 216 12.03 -2.54 -2.50
CA ALA A 216 10.83 -1.82 -2.94
C ALA A 216 9.90 -1.41 -1.78
N LEU A 217 10.23 -1.84 -0.55
CA LEU A 217 9.41 -1.58 0.64
C LEU A 217 9.25 -0.09 0.94
N ALA A 218 10.32 0.71 0.78
CA ALA A 218 10.27 2.15 1.02
C ALA A 218 9.37 2.87 0.01
N ASP A 219 9.43 2.52 -1.29
CA ASP A 219 8.56 3.10 -2.31
C ASP A 219 7.09 2.78 -2.01
N TRP A 220 6.80 1.52 -1.68
CA TRP A 220 5.46 1.09 -1.33
C TRP A 220 4.96 1.79 -0.06
N GLY A 221 5.81 1.88 0.96
CA GLY A 221 5.53 2.61 2.20
C GLY A 221 5.24 4.09 1.96
N HIS A 222 5.99 4.73 1.07
CA HIS A 222 5.77 6.12 0.67
C HIS A 222 4.40 6.29 -0.01
N LEU A 223 4.06 5.42 -0.98
CA LEU A 223 2.76 5.41 -1.64
C LEU A 223 1.60 5.32 -0.63
N VAL A 224 1.61 4.31 0.24
CA VAL A 224 0.46 4.03 1.11
C VAL A 224 0.36 5.03 2.27
N SER A 225 1.48 5.54 2.80
CA SER A 225 1.48 6.55 3.86
C SER A 225 1.01 7.93 3.38
N HIS A 226 1.15 8.22 2.09
CA HIS A 226 0.71 9.47 1.48
C HIS A 226 -0.67 9.38 0.84
N TYR A 227 -1.35 8.23 0.89
CA TYR A 227 -2.64 7.99 0.24
C TYR A 227 -3.63 9.16 0.40
N ALA A 228 -4.04 9.78 -0.70
CA ALA A 228 -4.83 11.01 -0.66
C ALA A 228 -6.31 10.83 -1.04
N GLY A 229 -6.75 9.59 -1.25
CA GLY A 229 -8.01 9.31 -1.94
C GLY A 229 -7.81 9.02 -3.43
N TRP A 230 -8.88 8.56 -4.09
CA TRP A 230 -8.96 8.40 -5.55
C TRP A 230 -10.37 8.76 -6.05
#